data_AF-A0A937W122-F1
#
_entry.id   AF-A0A937W122-F1
#
_cell.length_a   1.000
_cell.length_b   1.000
_cell.length_c   1.000
_cell.angle_alpha   90.00
_cell.angle_beta   90.00
_cell.angle_gamma   90.00
#
_symmetry.space_group_name_H-M   'P 1'
#
loop_
_entity.id
_entity.type
_entity.pdbx_description
1 polymer ?
#
loop_
_entity_poly.entity_id
_entity_poly.type
_entity_poly.pdbx_seq_one_letter_code
_entity_poly.pdbx_strand_id
1 'polypeptide(L)'
;MIIGTVTPDGVPRIEVAVADQRWPAIIDTGFNGDVELPLPLREAVNARHLGRITSLLGSGQRVEEDLYLVDFPFDGQSVAGHLSRERRDVGSVELVIVR
;
A
#
# COMPACT_ATOMS: atom_id res chain seq x y z
N MET A 1 18.39 7.14 -9.76
CA MET A 1 17.50 6.80 -10.90
C MET A 1 17.27 5.30 -10.86
N ILE A 2 16.02 4.85 -10.67
CA ILE A 2 15.66 3.43 -10.69
C ILE A 2 15.40 3.05 -12.16
N ILE A 3 16.03 1.97 -12.62
CA ILE A 3 15.90 1.46 -13.98
C ILE A 3 15.24 0.08 -13.88
N GLY A 4 14.24 -0.18 -14.71
CA GLY A 4 13.48 -1.42 -14.73
C GLY A 4 13.35 -2.01 -16.13
N THR A 5 12.69 -3.15 -16.22
CA THR A 5 12.35 -3.82 -17.48
C THR A 5 10.87 -4.20 -17.51
N VAL A 6 10.28 -4.23 -18.69
CA VAL A 6 8.95 -4.82 -18.89
C VAL A 6 9.16 -6.22 -19.43
N THR A 7 8.57 -7.21 -18.78
CA THR A 7 8.66 -8.60 -19.21
C THR A 7 7.83 -8.85 -20.49
N PRO A 8 8.05 -9.96 -21.22
CA PRO A 8 7.29 -10.26 -22.45
C PRO A 8 5.77 -10.36 -22.26
N ASP A 9 5.32 -10.70 -21.04
CA ASP A 9 3.92 -10.74 -20.62
C ASP A 9 3.38 -9.38 -20.11
N GLY A 10 4.16 -8.30 -20.22
CA GLY A 10 3.72 -6.94 -19.94
C GLY A 10 3.83 -6.50 -18.48
N VAL A 11 4.53 -7.26 -17.63
CA VAL A 11 4.70 -6.93 -16.20
C VAL A 11 5.95 -6.06 -16.00
N PRO A 12 5.82 -4.82 -15.52
CA PRO A 12 6.97 -3.97 -15.24
C PRO A 12 7.67 -4.41 -13.95
N ARG A 13 9.00 -4.54 -14.00
CA ARG A 13 9.85 -4.96 -12.89
C ARG A 13 10.97 -3.96 -12.62
N ILE A 14 11.28 -3.76 -11.34
CA ILE A 14 12.42 -2.97 -10.87
C ILE A 14 13.23 -3.75 -9.83
N GLU A 15 14.47 -3.33 -9.59
CA GLU A 15 15.22 -3.74 -8.40
C GLU A 15 15.14 -2.63 -7.35
N VAL A 16 14.79 -3.00 -6.12
CA VAL A 16 14.81 -2.11 -4.97
C VAL A 16 15.83 -2.59 -3.95
N ALA A 17 16.55 -1.65 -3.34
CA ALA A 17 17.50 -1.95 -2.26
C ALA A 17 16.80 -1.75 -0.91
N VAL A 18 16.75 -2.80 -0.09
CA VAL A 18 16.19 -2.79 1.27
C VAL A 18 17.14 -3.54 2.18
N ALA A 19 17.58 -2.90 3.27
CA ALA A 19 18.53 -3.46 4.24
C ALA A 19 19.80 -4.05 3.56
N ASP A 20 20.43 -3.26 2.69
CA ASP A 20 21.63 -3.61 1.91
C ASP A 20 21.47 -4.82 0.96
N GLN A 21 20.24 -5.26 0.71
CA GLN A 21 19.91 -6.36 -0.20
C GLN A 21 19.05 -5.87 -1.35
N ARG A 22 19.23 -6.48 -2.53
CA ARG A 22 18.43 -6.16 -3.73
C ARG A 22 17.29 -7.15 -3.89
N TRP A 23 16.10 -6.62 -4.05
CA TRP A 23 14.87 -7.38 -4.21
C TRP A 23 14.20 -7.03 -5.54
N PRO A 24 13.75 -8.03 -6.32
CA PRO A 24 12.90 -7.77 -7.47
C PRO A 24 11.53 -7.31 -6.98
N ALA A 25 11.02 -6.22 -7.54
CA ALA A 25 9.68 -5.70 -7.28
C ALA A 25 8.92 -5.49 -8.60
N ILE A 26 7.61 -5.68 -8.55
CA ILE A 26 6.70 -5.42 -9.67
C ILE A 26 6.10 -4.04 -9.48
N ILE A 27 6.03 -3.25 -10.56
CA ILE A 27 5.29 -1.97 -10.53
C ILE A 27 3.83 -2.28 -10.86
N ASP A 28 3.00 -2.44 -9.85
CA ASP A 28 1.56 -2.48 -10.06
C ASP A 28 1.04 -1.04 -10.26
N THR A 29 0.55 -0.74 -11.46
CA THR A 29 -0.09 0.55 -11.79
C THR A 29 -1.61 0.42 -11.89
N GLY A 30 -2.15 -0.80 -11.73
CA GLY A 30 -3.58 -1.06 -11.66
C GLY A 30 -4.17 -0.85 -10.26
N PHE A 31 -3.29 -0.67 -9.28
CA PHE A 31 -3.55 -0.38 -7.87
C PHE A 31 -2.65 0.79 -7.44
N ASN A 32 -3.10 1.64 -6.52
CA ASN A 32 -2.43 2.91 -6.20
C ASN A 32 -1.22 2.71 -5.26
N GLY A 33 -0.30 1.79 -5.54
CA GLY A 33 0.95 1.68 -4.79
C GLY A 33 0.72 1.50 -3.29
N ASP A 34 0.06 0.41 -2.94
CA ASP A 34 -0.40 0.18 -1.58
C ASP A 34 0.51 -0.82 -0.85
N VAL A 35 0.86 -0.51 0.39
CA VAL A 35 1.69 -1.35 1.25
C VAL A 35 0.78 -2.08 2.23
N GLU A 36 0.76 -3.41 2.18
CA GLU A 36 0.07 -4.18 3.21
C GLU A 36 0.83 -4.12 4.54
N LEU A 37 0.17 -3.58 5.57
CA LEU A 37 0.68 -3.59 6.93
C LEU A 37 0.26 -4.88 7.64
N PRO A 38 1.22 -5.66 8.19
CA PRO A 38 0.91 -6.76 9.08
C PRO A 38 0.02 -6.29 10.23
N LEU A 39 -1.08 -7.01 10.50
CA LEU A 39 -2.03 -6.70 11.59
C LEU A 39 -1.38 -6.33 12.94
N PRO A 40 -0.30 -7.00 13.40
CA PRO A 40 0.34 -6.64 14.66
C PRO A 40 0.98 -5.24 14.67
N LEU A 41 1.32 -4.68 13.51
CA LEU A 41 1.92 -3.34 13.38
C LEU A 41 0.88 -2.21 13.36
N ARG A 42 -0.42 -2.54 13.45
CA ARG A 42 -1.50 -1.55 13.47
C ARG A 42 -1.36 -0.53 14.58
N GLU A 43 -0.94 -0.96 15.77
CA GLU A 43 -0.78 -0.06 16.92
C GLU A 43 0.44 0.86 16.77
N ALA A 44 1.40 0.50 15.92
CA ALA A 44 2.63 1.25 15.74
C ALA A 44 2.47 2.49 14.84
N VAL A 45 1.36 2.62 14.10
CA VAL A 45 1.17 3.67 13.07
C VAL A 45 0.27 4.84 13.50
N ASN A 46 -0.08 4.96 14.79
CA ASN A 46 -0.88 6.07 15.34
C ASN A 46 -2.11 6.44 14.48
N ALA A 47 -2.87 5.44 14.05
CA ALA A 47 -3.94 5.63 13.07
C ALA A 47 -5.10 6.50 13.60
N ARG A 48 -5.41 7.59 12.89
CA ARG A 48 -6.57 8.45 13.13
C ARG A 48 -7.68 8.12 12.13
N HIS A 49 -8.79 7.58 12.61
CA HIS A 49 -9.94 7.28 11.76
C HIS A 49 -10.49 8.55 11.10
N LEU A 50 -10.65 8.53 9.78
CA LEU A 50 -11.18 9.62 8.97
C LEU A 50 -12.64 9.40 8.60
N GLY A 51 -13.04 8.15 8.35
CA GLY A 51 -14.38 7.85 7.87
C GLY A 51 -14.45 6.56 7.10
N ARG A 52 -15.51 6.40 6.31
CA ARG A 52 -15.71 5.24 5.44
C ARG A 52 -15.61 5.67 3.99
N ILE A 53 -14.99 4.80 3.19
CA ILE A 53 -14.95 4.94 1.75
C ILE A 53 -15.64 3.75 1.08
N THR A 54 -16.15 3.98 -0.11
CA THR A 54 -16.73 2.94 -0.95
C THR A 54 -16.00 2.94 -2.28
N SER A 55 -15.43 1.80 -2.62
CA SER A 55 -14.64 1.59 -3.83
C SER A 55 -15.39 0.65 -4.78
N LEU A 56 -15.29 0.89 -6.09
CA LEU A 56 -15.80 -0.01 -7.12
C LEU A 56 -14.61 -0.69 -7.80
N LEU A 57 -14.46 -1.99 -7.60
CA LEU A 57 -13.39 -2.77 -8.21
C LEU A 57 -13.65 -2.98 -9.71
N GLY A 58 -12.59 -3.30 -10.46
CA GLY A 58 -12.68 -3.61 -11.90
C GLY A 58 -13.63 -4.77 -12.23
N SER A 59 -13.93 -5.65 -11.27
CA SER A 59 -14.93 -6.72 -11.37
C SER A 59 -16.39 -6.23 -11.24
N GLY A 60 -16.63 -4.96 -10.94
CA GLY A 60 -17.95 -4.40 -10.63
C GLY A 60 -18.40 -4.62 -9.17
N GLN A 61 -17.57 -5.26 -8.36
CA GLN A 61 -17.82 -5.43 -6.92
C GLN A 61 -17.63 -4.12 -6.18
N ARG A 62 -18.58 -3.81 -5.27
CA ARG A 62 -18.43 -2.70 -4.32
C ARG A 62 -17.80 -3.18 -3.03
N VAL A 63 -16.82 -2.44 -2.53
CA VAL A 63 -16.12 -2.70 -1.27
C VAL A 63 -16.30 -1.49 -0.36
N GLU A 64 -16.51 -1.76 0.94
CA GLU A 64 -16.60 -0.74 1.98
C GLU A 64 -15.43 -0.89 2.95
N GLU A 65 -14.73 0.21 3.18
CA GLU A 65 -13.50 0.22 3.94
C GLU A 65 -13.51 1.34 4.99
N ASP A 66 -12.94 1.05 6.15
CA ASP A 66 -12.63 2.07 7.14
C ASP A 66 -11.32 2.76 6.72
N LEU A 67 -11.34 4.09 6.59
CA LEU A 67 -10.18 4.90 6.21
C LEU A 67 -9.57 5.58 7.44
N TYR A 68 -8.25 5.56 7.54
CA TYR A 68 -7.49 6.21 8.59
C TYR A 68 -6.35 7.04 7.98
N LEU A 69 -5.94 8.09 8.68
CA LEU A 69 -4.69 8.80 8.45
C LEU A 69 -3.63 8.22 9.38
N VAL A 70 -2.44 7.96 8.86
CA VAL A 70 -1.30 7.49 9.64
C VAL A 70 -0.07 8.34 9.34
N ASP A 71 0.81 8.44 10.34
CA ASP A 71 2.17 8.94 10.17
C ASP A 71 3.08 7.73 9.99
N PHE A 72 3.57 7.51 8.77
CA PHE A 72 4.35 6.33 8.42
C PHE A 72 5.85 6.68 8.31
N PRO A 73 6.75 5.92 8.96
CA PRO A 73 8.19 6.09 8.78
C PRO A 73 8.63 5.52 7.43
N PHE A 74 9.07 6.38 6.51
CA PHE A 74 9.61 6.02 5.20
C PHE A 74 10.92 6.76 4.95
N ASP A 75 11.99 6.01 4.66
CA ASP A 75 13.32 6.55 4.30
C ASP A 75 13.87 7.55 5.35
N GLY A 76 13.71 7.22 6.64
CA GLY A 76 14.15 8.06 7.76
C GLY A 76 13.31 9.31 7.99
N GLN A 77 12.22 9.50 7.23
CA GLN A 77 11.27 10.61 7.38
C GLN A 77 9.89 10.10 7.77
N SER A 78 9.09 10.95 8.41
CA SER A 78 7.68 10.66 8.66
C SER A 78 6.86 11.24 7.52
N VAL A 79 6.05 10.40 6.86
CA VAL A 79 5.17 10.79 5.76
C VAL A 79 3.72 10.47 6.13
N ALA A 80 2.81 11.36 5.73
CA ALA A 80 1.38 11.10 5.89
C ALA A 80 0.92 10.04 4.89
N GLY A 81 0.17 9.05 5.37
CA GLY A 81 -0.41 8.00 4.55
C GLY A 81 -1.86 7.73 4.90
N HIS A 82 -2.59 7.15 3.95
CA HIS A 82 -3.93 6.65 4.16
C HIS A 82 -3.87 5.15 4.41
N LEU A 83 -4.55 4.69 5.46
CA LEU A 83 -4.69 3.29 5.79
C LEU A 83 -6.14 2.89 5.55
N SER A 84 -6.42 1.89 4.71
CA SER A 84 -7.76 1.31 4.55
C SER A 84 -7.84 -0.11 5.11
N ARG A 85 -9.03 -0.47 5.58
CA ARG A 85 -9.34 -1.82 6.06
C ARG A 85 -10.70 -2.24 5.56
N GLU A 86 -10.75 -3.30 4.78
CA GLU A 86 -12.01 -3.95 4.40
C GLU A 86 -12.68 -4.57 5.63
N ARG A 87 -13.98 -4.33 5.84
CA ARG A 87 -14.67 -4.86 7.03
C ARG A 87 -14.95 -6.37 6.96
N ARG A 88 -14.81 -6.99 5.79
CA ARG A 88 -15.03 -8.43 5.58
C ARG A 88 -13.76 -9.25 5.72
N ASP A 89 -12.60 -8.62 5.61
CA ASP A 89 -11.31 -9.29 5.74
C ASP A 89 -10.70 -9.02 7.12
N VAL A 90 -10.15 -10.07 7.71
CA VAL A 90 -9.48 -10.03 9.03
C VAL A 90 -7.96 -10.14 8.84
N GLY A 91 -7.47 -10.19 7.60
CA GLY A 91 -6.10 -10.60 7.27
C GLY A 91 -5.12 -9.51 6.83
N SER A 92 -5.58 -8.39 6.25
CA SER A 92 -4.71 -7.37 5.66
C SER A 92 -5.23 -5.94 5.89
N VAL A 93 -4.30 -5.00 5.88
CA VAL A 93 -4.57 -3.56 6.00
C VAL A 93 -3.70 -2.85 4.98
N GLU A 94 -4.27 -1.94 4.22
CA GLU A 94 -3.64 -1.34 3.04
C GLU A 94 -3.18 0.09 3.34
N LEU A 95 -1.93 0.44 3.05
CA LEU A 95 -1.34 1.77 3.27
C LEU A 95 -0.96 2.44 1.95
N VAL A 96 -1.55 3.61 1.70
CA VAL A 96 -1.30 4.47 0.53
C VAL A 96 -0.52 5.70 0.98
N ILE A 97 0.70 5.91 0.46
CA ILE A 97 1.50 7.11 0.76
C ILE A 97 1.18 8.20 -0.26
N VAL A 98 0.61 9.31 0.19
CA VAL A 98 0.28 10.45 -0.69
C VAL A 98 1.39 11.48 -0.59
N ARG A 99 2.05 11.80 -1.71
CA ARG A 99 3.09 12.83 -1.82
C ARG A 99 2.58 14.10 -2.48
#